data_AF-A0A8S3Z5R4-F1
#
_entry.id   AF-A0A8S3Z5R4-F1
#
_cell.length_a   1.000
_cell.length_b   1.000
_cell.length_c   1.000
_cell.angle_alpha   90.00
_cell.angle_beta   90.00
_cell.angle_gamma   90.00
#
_symmetry.space_group_name_H-M   'P 1'
#
loop_
_entity.id
_entity.type
_entity.pdbx_description
1 polymer ?
#
loop_
_entity_poly.entity_id
_entity_poly.type
_entity_poly.pdbx_seq_one_letter_code
_entity_poly.pdbx_strand_id
1 'polypeptide(L)'
;IKIAGTSFVEKDDQIHLICNATGLEHPPDYLDWFLNGNKLSTRNSNKISIRQFVSITSRTIVSILEINDAQMEDSGMYVCRTSNLQIVSMRVTVLN
;
A
#
# COMPACT_ATOMS: atom_id res chain seq x y z
N ILE A 1 -7.98 5.32 8.90
CA ILE A 1 -7.28 4.64 7.78
C ILE A 1 -7.28 3.13 8.00
N LYS A 2 -7.34 2.32 6.93
CA LYS A 2 -7.28 0.85 7.00
C LYS A 2 -6.49 0.28 5.81
N ILE A 3 -5.78 -0.82 6.03
CA ILE A 3 -5.20 -1.67 4.97
C ILE A 3 -6.01 -2.97 4.90
N ALA A 4 -6.25 -3.47 3.70
CA ALA A 4 -6.81 -4.78 3.42
C ALA A 4 -6.07 -5.42 2.24
N GLY A 5 -6.13 -6.75 2.12
CA GLY A 5 -5.51 -7.48 1.01
C GLY A 5 -4.68 -8.67 1.49
N THR A 6 -3.66 -9.00 0.72
CA THR A 6 -2.79 -10.16 0.92
C THR A 6 -2.01 -10.08 2.24
N SER A 7 -2.17 -11.05 3.14
CA SER A 7 -1.33 -11.21 4.34
C SER A 7 -0.31 -12.34 4.20
N PHE A 8 -0.65 -13.37 3.42
CA PHE A 8 0.21 -14.49 3.04
C PHE A 8 0.12 -14.66 1.52
N VAL A 9 1.23 -14.94 0.87
CA VAL A 9 1.32 -15.12 -0.58
C VAL A 9 2.38 -16.17 -0.88
N GLU A 10 2.17 -17.01 -1.89
CA GLU A 10 3.23 -17.90 -2.35
C GLU A 10 4.29 -17.12 -3.13
N LYS A 11 5.48 -17.69 -3.26
CA LYS A 11 6.52 -17.14 -4.12
C LYS A 11 6.02 -17.08 -5.57
N ASP A 12 6.48 -16.07 -6.31
CA ASP A 12 6.16 -15.80 -7.72
C ASP A 12 4.70 -15.34 -7.98
N ASP A 13 3.83 -15.38 -6.96
CA ASP A 13 2.47 -14.83 -6.99
C ASP A 13 2.45 -13.30 -6.81
N GLN A 14 1.24 -12.70 -6.79
CA GLN A 14 1.05 -11.25 -6.67
C GLN A 14 0.63 -10.83 -5.25
N ILE A 15 1.34 -9.85 -4.67
CA ILE A 15 0.88 -9.12 -3.49
C ILE A 15 -0.07 -8.02 -3.93
N HIS A 16 -1.28 -8.00 -3.38
CA HIS A 16 -2.28 -6.96 -3.65
C HIS A 16 -2.80 -6.35 -2.34
N LEU A 17 -2.46 -5.09 -2.09
CA LEU A 17 -2.85 -4.33 -0.91
C LEU A 17 -3.68 -3.12 -1.29
N ILE A 18 -4.74 -2.86 -0.52
CA ILE A 18 -5.58 -1.67 -0.62
C ILE A 18 -5.49 -0.91 0.69
N CYS A 19 -5.12 0.37 0.61
CA CYS A 19 -5.23 1.30 1.73
C CYS A 19 -6.34 2.32 1.46
N ASN A 20 -7.25 2.48 2.42
CA ASN A 20 -8.33 3.46 2.36
C ASN A 20 -8.24 4.40 3.57
N ALA A 21 -8.15 5.69 3.29
CA ALA A 21 -8.15 6.74 4.30
C ALA A 21 -9.24 7.77 4.04
N THR A 22 -9.89 8.23 5.11
CA THR A 22 -10.89 9.29 5.09
C THR A 22 -10.35 10.48 5.86
N GLY A 23 -10.42 11.68 5.28
CA GLY A 23 -10.09 12.93 5.95
C GLY A 23 -11.30 13.54 6.66
N LEU A 24 -11.02 14.50 7.56
CA LEU A 24 -12.05 15.17 8.36
C LEU A 24 -12.84 16.18 7.50
N GLU A 25 -12.15 17.15 6.92
CA GLU A 25 -12.75 18.23 6.11
C GLU A 25 -12.59 17.99 4.60
N HIS A 26 -11.42 17.50 4.18
CA HIS A 26 -11.08 17.19 2.79
C HIS A 26 -10.33 15.84 2.72
N PRO A 27 -10.29 15.15 1.56
CA PRO A 27 -9.46 13.96 1.41
C PRO A 27 -7.98 14.31 1.65
N PRO A 28 -7.14 13.34 2.08
CA PRO A 28 -5.70 13.53 2.09
C PRO A 28 -5.17 13.77 0.66
N ASP A 29 -4.15 14.61 0.52
CA ASP A 29 -3.57 15.02 -0.78
C ASP A 29 -2.78 13.89 -1.43
N TYR A 30 -2.09 13.08 -0.62
CA TYR A 30 -1.31 11.94 -1.08
C TYR A 30 -1.27 10.84 -0.02
N LEU A 31 -0.89 9.65 -0.48
CA LEU A 31 -0.72 8.44 0.32
C LEU A 31 0.54 7.68 -0.11
N ASP A 32 1.47 7.52 0.80
CA ASP A 32 2.74 6.81 0.57
C ASP A 32 2.70 5.40 1.15
N TRP A 33 3.30 4.45 0.41
CA TRP A 33 3.58 3.10 0.90
C TRP A 33 5.04 2.96 1.31
N PHE A 34 5.29 2.21 2.38
CA PHE A 34 6.63 1.85 2.83
C PHE A 34 6.71 0.35 3.10
N LEU A 35 7.86 -0.26 2.80
CA LEU A 35 8.22 -1.61 3.20
C LEU A 35 9.44 -1.54 4.11
N ASN A 36 9.30 -2.00 5.35
CA ASN A 36 10.40 -2.03 6.33
C ASN A 36 11.09 -0.66 6.49
N GLY A 37 10.31 0.43 6.42
CA GLY A 37 10.81 1.81 6.53
C GLY A 37 11.25 2.47 5.21
N ASN A 38 11.39 1.71 4.12
CA ASN A 38 11.77 2.24 2.81
C ASN A 38 10.54 2.63 1.99
N LYS A 39 10.51 3.85 1.46
CA LYS A 39 9.40 4.31 0.61
C LYS A 39 9.38 3.54 -0.71
N LEU A 40 8.23 2.93 -1.03
CA LEU A 40 8.01 2.26 -2.29
C LEU A 40 7.74 3.28 -3.40
N SER A 41 8.27 3.03 -4.60
CA SER A 41 8.03 3.89 -5.76
C SER A 41 7.99 3.06 -7.05
N THR A 42 7.22 3.53 -8.02
CA THR A 42 7.09 2.92 -9.36
C THR A 42 8.22 3.31 -10.32
N ARG A 43 9.14 4.20 -9.92
CA ARG A 43 10.09 4.83 -10.86
C ARG A 43 11.13 3.87 -11.45
N ASN A 44 11.43 2.77 -10.77
CA ASN A 44 12.61 1.95 -11.07
C ASN A 44 12.29 0.47 -11.33
N SER A 45 11.02 0.06 -11.37
CA SER A 45 10.67 -1.36 -11.52
C SER A 45 9.28 -1.58 -12.09
N ASN A 46 9.18 -2.46 -13.09
CA ASN A 46 7.89 -2.99 -13.59
C ASN A 46 7.22 -3.95 -12.58
N LYS A 47 7.93 -4.32 -11.50
CA LYS A 47 7.44 -5.18 -10.43
C LYS A 47 6.35 -4.51 -9.60
N ILE A 48 6.49 -3.21 -9.34
CA ILE A 48 5.66 -2.46 -8.40
C ILE A 48 4.73 -1.50 -9.15
N SER A 49 3.43 -1.61 -8.89
CA SER A 49 2.40 -0.69 -9.37
C SER A 49 1.69 -0.05 -8.18
N ILE A 50 1.55 1.29 -8.22
CA ILE A 50 0.82 2.06 -7.20
C ILE A 50 -0.20 2.94 -7.91
N ARG A 51 -1.48 2.75 -7.59
CA ARG A 51 -2.60 3.50 -8.17
C ARG A 51 -3.38 4.18 -7.07
N GLN A 52 -3.71 5.46 -7.26
CA GLN A 52 -4.44 6.26 -6.27
C GLN A 52 -5.73 6.81 -6.86
N PHE A 53 -6.78 6.80 -6.04
CA PHE A 53 -8.10 7.31 -6.37
C PHE A 53 -8.56 8.25 -5.26
N VAL A 54 -8.87 9.48 -5.61
CA VAL A 54 -9.34 10.50 -4.66
C VAL A 54 -10.81 10.77 -4.93
N SER A 55 -11.62 10.77 -3.86
CA SER A 55 -13.02 11.15 -3.89
C SER A 55 -13.23 12.32 -2.93
N ILE A 56 -13.60 13.47 -3.50
CA ILE A 56 -13.89 14.69 -2.75
C ILE A 56 -15.17 14.51 -1.92
N THR A 57 -16.22 13.93 -2.52
CA THR A 57 -17.54 13.75 -1.89
C THR A 57 -17.46 12.89 -0.63
N SER A 58 -16.73 11.78 -0.67
CA SER A 58 -16.53 10.91 0.50
C SER A 58 -15.33 11.31 1.35
N ARG A 59 -14.58 12.36 0.95
CA ARG A 59 -13.33 12.80 1.58
C ARG A 59 -12.32 11.65 1.73
N THR A 60 -12.25 10.77 0.74
CA THR A 60 -11.41 9.57 0.81
C THR A 60 -10.31 9.55 -0.23
N ILE A 61 -9.15 9.02 0.14
CA ILE A 61 -8.13 8.54 -0.80
C ILE A 61 -8.02 7.02 -0.66
N VAL A 62 -7.99 6.33 -1.79
CA VAL A 62 -7.74 4.89 -1.89
C VAL A 62 -6.46 4.69 -2.67
N SER A 63 -5.54 3.90 -2.14
CA SER A 63 -4.31 3.51 -2.83
C SER A 63 -4.24 2.00 -2.95
N ILE A 64 -3.98 1.52 -4.16
CA ILE A 64 -3.77 0.11 -4.48
C ILE A 64 -2.28 -0.07 -4.75
N LEU A 65 -1.64 -0.97 -4.00
CA LEU A 65 -0.28 -1.42 -4.19
C LEU A 65 -0.30 -2.84 -4.73
N GLU A 66 0.35 -3.05 -5.86
CA GLU A 66 0.59 -4.36 -6.45
C GLU A 66 2.09 -4.60 -6.58
N ILE A 67 2.53 -5.77 -6.12
CA ILE A 67 3.90 -6.27 -6.33
C ILE A 67 3.75 -7.61 -7.03
N ASN A 68 4.12 -7.65 -8.31
CA ASN A 68 4.15 -8.88 -9.10
C ASN A 68 5.39 -9.70 -8.74
N ASP A 69 5.40 -10.99 -9.04
CA ASP A 69 6.58 -11.84 -8.85
C ASP A 69 7.14 -11.73 -7.42
N ALA A 70 6.29 -12.09 -6.44
CA ALA A 70 6.59 -11.97 -5.03
C ALA A 70 7.81 -12.84 -4.67
N GLN A 71 8.83 -12.21 -4.09
CA GLN A 71 10.04 -12.85 -3.65
C GLN A 71 10.16 -12.74 -2.13
N MET A 72 11.00 -13.57 -1.51
CA MET A 72 11.11 -13.64 -0.04
C MET A 72 11.43 -12.27 0.59
N GLU A 73 12.22 -11.43 -0.10
CA GLU A 73 12.55 -10.06 0.30
C GLU A 73 11.37 -9.07 0.31
N ASP A 74 10.27 -9.39 -0.38
CA ASP A 74 9.04 -8.59 -0.33
C ASP A 74 8.24 -8.86 0.96
N SER A 75 8.65 -9.84 1.77
CA SER A 75 8.08 -10.04 3.11
C SER A 75 8.44 -8.88 4.03
N GLY A 76 7.47 -8.45 4.85
CA GLY A 76 7.77 -7.42 5.83
C GLY A 76 6.56 -6.67 6.34
N MET A 77 6.86 -5.54 6.98
CA MET A 77 5.84 -4.61 7.47
C MET A 77 5.57 -3.56 6.39
N TYR A 78 4.39 -3.63 5.81
CA TYR A 78 3.87 -2.63 4.88
C TYR A 78 3.18 -1.53 5.67
N VAL A 79 3.56 -0.29 5.42
CA VAL A 79 2.98 0.89 6.06
C VAL A 79 2.32 1.76 5.01
N CYS A 80 1.10 2.17 5.28
CA CYS A 80 0.38 3.18 4.53
C CYS A 80 0.33 4.48 5.34
N ARG A 81 0.80 5.59 4.77
CA ARG A 81 0.82 6.90 5.41
C ARG A 81 0.22 7.98 4.52
N THR A 82 -0.70 8.77 5.05
CA THR A 82 -1.32 9.89 4.32
C THR A 82 -0.65 11.25 4.59
N SER A 83 -0.95 12.27 3.77
CA SER A 83 -0.47 13.65 3.97
C SER A 83 -0.92 14.27 5.31
N ASN A 84 -2.08 13.85 5.83
CA ASN A 84 -2.59 14.25 7.15
C ASN A 84 -2.17 13.32 8.29
N LEU A 85 -1.05 12.60 8.13
CA LEU A 85 -0.39 11.79 9.17
C LEU A 85 -1.21 10.63 9.74
N GLN A 86 -2.25 10.15 9.04
CA GLN A 86 -2.85 8.85 9.37
C GLN A 86 -1.89 7.75 8.94
N ILE A 87 -1.61 6.82 9.85
CA ILE A 87 -0.67 5.73 9.65
C ILE A 87 -1.34 4.42 10.07
N VAL A 88 -1.16 3.38 9.26
CA VAL A 88 -1.50 2.00 9.60
C VAL A 88 -0.49 1.06 8.95
N SER A 89 -0.29 -0.09 9.57
CA SER A 89 0.62 -1.11 9.06
C SER A 89 -0.03 -2.49 9.00
N MET A 90 0.48 -3.33 8.10
CA MET A 90 0.12 -4.73 7.97
C MET A 90 1.36 -5.55 7.67
N ARG A 91 1.46 -6.75 8.24
CA ARG A 91 2.53 -7.69 7.90
C ARG A 91 2.08 -8.56 6.72
N VAL A 92 2.96 -8.69 5.73
CA VAL A 92 2.82 -9.65 4.62
C VAL A 92 3.96 -10.65 4.72
N THR A 93 3.66 -11.93 4.49
CA THR A 93 4.64 -13.03 4.51
C THR A 93 4.56 -13.80 3.20
N VAL A 94 5.70 -13.86 2.50
CA VAL A 94 5.88 -14.69 1.31
C VAL A 94 6.26 -16.10 1.75
N LEU A 95 5.56 -17.09 1.22
CA LEU A 95 5.70 -18.53 1.45
C LEU A 95 6.46 -19.16 0.28
N ASN A 96 6.94 -20.39 0.45
CA ASN A 96 7.75 -21.11 -0.53
C ASN A 96 7.21 -22.51 -0.76
#